data_AF-A0AAN5LF79-F1
#
_entry.id   AF-A0AAN5LF79-F1
#
_cell.length_a   1.000
_cell.length_b   1.000
_cell.length_c   1.000
_cell.angle_alpha   90.00
_cell.angle_beta   90.00
_cell.angle_gamma   90.00
#
_symmetry.space_group_name_H-M   'P 1'
#
loop_
_entity.id
_entity.type
_entity.pdbx_description
1 polymer ?
#
loop_
_entity_poly.entity_id
_entity_poly.type
_entity_poly.pdbx_seq_one_letter_code
_entity_poly.pdbx_strand_id
1 'polypeptide(L)' 'MKIQSAIPQNNRRTGKSFLVLGYAVNKRGLTIKAESTVSAADQKEAITLAAADLRWQGLTYFKALRVYEV' A
#
# COMPACT_ATOMS: atom_id res chain seq x y z
N MET A 1 11.66 -15.14 33.52
CA MET A 1 12.39 -14.92 32.25
C MET A 1 11.41 -14.35 31.23
N LYS A 2 11.55 -13.07 30.86
CA LYS A 2 10.66 -12.39 29.93
C LYS A 2 11.34 -12.42 28.57
N ILE A 3 10.79 -13.19 27.64
CA ILE A 3 11.30 -13.29 26.27
C ILE A 3 10.95 -11.97 25.60
N GLN A 4 11.90 -11.05 25.56
CA GLN A 4 11.79 -9.87 24.72
C GLN A 4 11.95 -10.36 23.29
N SER A 5 10.83 -10.69 22.65
CA SER A 5 10.77 -10.82 21.20
C SER A 5 11.29 -9.51 20.63
N ALA A 6 12.54 -9.56 20.13
CA ALA A 6 13.13 -8.48 19.37
C ALA A 6 12.34 -8.35 18.07
N ILE A 7 11.23 -7.62 18.12
CA ILE A 7 10.63 -7.03 16.94
C ILE A 7 11.66 -5.96 16.53
N PRO A 8 12.33 -6.08 15.38
CA PRO A 8 13.21 -5.01 14.93
C PRO A 8 12.34 -3.78 14.67
N GLN A 9 12.36 -2.84 15.61
CA GLN A 9 11.94 -1.46 15.37
C GLN A 9 13.01 -0.82 14.49
N ASN A 10 12.96 -1.11 13.19
CA ASN A 10 13.78 -0.43 12.20
C ASN A 10 13.30 1.03 12.12
N ASN A 11 14.08 1.92 12.74
CA ASN A 11 14.20 3.37 12.49
C ASN A 11 12.99 4.08 11.88
N ARG A 12 12.22 4.76 12.73
CA ARG A 12 11.44 5.93 12.30
C ARG A 12 12.42 7.05 11.89
N ARG A 13 12.39 7.45 10.61
CA ARG A 13 12.75 8.74 9.97
C ARG A 13 13.21 8.42 8.54
N THR A 14 12.40 8.35 7.49
CA THR A 14 11.47 9.37 6.95
C THR A 14 10.58 8.67 5.92
N GLY A 15 9.55 7.92 6.34
CA GLY A 15 8.62 7.32 5.38
C GLY A 15 7.88 8.44 4.66
N LYS A 16 8.06 8.56 3.35
CA LYS A 16 7.32 9.50 2.52
C LYS A 16 5.90 8.96 2.37
N SER A 17 4.90 9.84 2.38
CA SER A 17 3.55 9.40 2.07
C SER A 17 3.39 9.40 0.56
N PHE A 18 2.72 8.39 0.04
CA PHE A 18 2.46 8.26 -1.38
C PHE A 18 0.99 8.00 -1.61
N LEU A 19 0.36 8.79 -2.48
CA LEU A 19 -0.94 8.51 -3.05
C LEU A 19 -0.76 7.69 -4.34
N VAL A 20 -1.27 6.47 -4.34
CA VAL A 20 -1.23 5.57 -5.50
C VAL A 20 -2.63 5.49 -6.10
N LEU A 21 -2.78 5.95 -7.34
CA LEU A 21 -4.04 5.91 -8.09
C LEU A 21 -4.00 4.81 -9.15
N GLY A 22 -5.12 4.13 -9.36
CA GLY A 22 -5.23 3.10 -10.37
C GLY A 22 -6.64 2.57 -10.59
N TYR A 23 -6.69 1.37 -11.16
CA TYR A 23 -7.92 0.59 -11.29
C TYR A 23 -7.76 -0.75 -10.59
N ALA A 24 -8.85 -1.26 -10.00
CA ALA A 24 -8.93 -2.59 -9.42
C ALA A 24 -10.29 -3.22 -9.75
N VAL A 25 -10.39 -4.52 -9.57
CA VAL A 25 -11.63 -5.29 -9.75
C VAL A 25 -12.28 -5.49 -8.38
N ASN A 26 -13.53 -5.08 -8.24
CA ASN A 26 -14.27 -5.31 -7.00
C ASN A 26 -14.81 -6.75 -6.91
N LYS A 27 -15.39 -7.11 -5.75
CA LYS A 27 -16.00 -8.43 -5.52
C LYS A 27 -17.11 -8.82 -6.51
N ARG A 28 -17.66 -7.86 -7.27
CA ARG A 28 -18.67 -8.08 -8.32
C ARG A 28 -18.05 -8.31 -9.70
N GLY A 29 -16.72 -8.34 -9.82
CA GLY A 29 -16.03 -8.47 -11.10
C GLY A 29 -15.97 -7.18 -11.93
N LEU A 30 -16.33 -6.03 -11.36
CA LEU A 30 -16.32 -4.75 -12.07
C LEU A 30 -14.99 -4.03 -11.85
N THR A 31 -14.40 -3.53 -12.93
CA THR A 31 -13.25 -2.62 -12.88
C THR A 31 -13.70 -1.25 -12.39
N ILE A 32 -13.14 -0.80 -11.27
CA ILE A 32 -13.44 0.48 -10.66
C ILE A 32 -12.14 1.27 -10.40
N LYS A 33 -12.27 2.58 -10.27
CA LYS A 33 -11.17 3.42 -9.76
C LYS A 33 -10.84 3.00 -8.33
N ALA A 34 -9.56 2.96 -8.01
CA ALA A 34 -9.06 2.62 -6.69
C ALA A 34 -7.86 3.49 -6.35
N GLU A 35 -7.74 3.87 -5.09
CA GLU A 35 -6.64 4.64 -4.57
C GLU A 35 -6.31 4.22 -3.15
N SER A 36 -5.03 4.33 -2.79
CA SER A 36 -4.57 4.12 -1.42
C SER A 36 -3.41 5.06 -1.13
N THR A 37 -3.41 5.61 0.08
CA THR A 37 -2.34 6.46 0.60
C THR A 37 -1.53 5.64 1.60
N VAL A 38 -0.24 5.46 1.33
CA VAL A 38 0.65 4.61 2.12
C VAL A 38 1.96 5.31 2.46
N SER A 39 2.54 5.00 3.60
CA SER A 39 3.90 5.41 3.93
C SER A 39 4.90 4.38 3.40
N ALA A 40 5.86 4.82 2.59
CA ALA A 40 6.89 3.96 1.99
C ALA A 40 8.23 4.69 1.86
N ALA A 41 9.31 3.95 1.60
CA ALA A 41 10.61 4.51 1.28
C ALA A 41 10.68 5.02 -0.17
N ASP A 42 9.99 4.36 -1.10
CA ASP A 42 9.96 4.71 -2.52
C ASP A 42 8.61 4.37 -3.20
N GLN A 43 8.47 4.78 -4.47
CA GLN A 43 7.26 4.55 -5.26
C GLN A 43 6.95 3.06 -5.51
N LYS A 44 7.97 2.21 -5.61
CA LYS A 44 7.79 0.78 -5.89
C LYS A 44 7.26 0.05 -4.65
N GLU A 45 7.82 0.38 -3.49
CA GLU A 45 7.29 -0.07 -2.21
C GLU A 45 5.87 0.47 -1.99
N ALA A 46 5.61 1.75 -2.31
CA ALA A 46 4.28 2.33 -2.21
C ALA A 46 3.24 1.57 -3.05
N ILE A 47 3.55 1.21 -4.30
CA ILE A 47 2.64 0.42 -5.14
C ILE A 47 2.36 -0.96 -4.51
N THR A 48 3.37 -1.60 -3.93
CA THR A 48 3.24 -2.91 -3.30
C THR A 48 2.35 -2.84 -2.07
N LEU A 49 2.55 -1.85 -1.21
CA LEU A 49 1.74 -1.63 -0.02
C LEU A 49 0.30 -1.22 -0.38
N ALA A 50 0.11 -0.33 -1.35
CA ALA A 50 -1.21 0.07 -1.84
C ALA A 50 -1.98 -1.12 -2.43
N ALA A 51 -1.31 -1.99 -3.19
CA ALA A 51 -1.93 -3.21 -3.72
C ALA A 51 -2.37 -4.16 -2.61
N ALA A 52 -1.57 -4.30 -1.54
CA ALA A 52 -1.91 -5.11 -0.39
C ALA A 52 -3.12 -4.53 0.37
N ASP A 53 -3.12 -3.22 0.65
CA ASP A 53 -4.21 -2.52 1.34
C ASP A 53 -5.54 -2.64 0.57
N LEU A 54 -5.52 -2.38 -0.75
CA LEU A 54 -6.70 -2.53 -1.60
C LEU A 54 -7.18 -4.00 -1.65
N ARG A 55 -6.27 -4.97 -1.64
CA ARG A 55 -6.63 -6.39 -1.58
C ARG A 55 -7.35 -6.74 -0.27
N TRP A 56 -6.93 -6.18 0.87
CA TRP A 56 -7.64 -6.34 2.15
C TRP A 56 -9.05 -5.76 2.11
N GLN A 57 -9.27 -4.70 1.34
CA GLN A 57 -10.59 -4.11 1.11
C GLN A 57 -11.44 -4.92 0.10
N GLY A 58 -10.90 -6.00 -0.47
CA GLY A 58 -11.58 -6.85 -1.44
C GLY A 58 -11.53 -6.33 -2.88
N LEU A 59 -10.54 -5.49 -3.18
CA LEU A 59 -10.22 -5.01 -4.52
C LEU A 59 -9.02 -5.80 -5.05
N THR A 60 -9.22 -6.61 -6.08
CA THR A 60 -8.19 -7.50 -6.66
C THR A 60 -7.68 -6.96 -7.99
N TYR A 61 -6.57 -7.52 -8.46
CA TYR A 61 -5.95 -7.14 -9.75
C TYR A 61 -5.67 -5.63 -9.87
N PHE A 62 -5.24 -5.00 -8.77
CA PHE A 62 -4.90 -3.58 -8.78
C PHE A 62 -3.75 -3.28 -9.75
N LYS A 63 -3.96 -2.29 -10.61
CA LYS A 63 -2.96 -1.75 -11.52
C LYS A 63 -2.78 -0.26 -11.23
N ALA A 64 -1.61 0.10 -10.71
CA ALA A 64 -1.22 1.48 -10.51
C ALA A 64 -1.06 2.21 -11.86
N LEU A 65 -1.54 3.45 -11.91
CA LEU A 65 -1.42 4.36 -13.05
C LEU A 65 -0.55 5.57 -12.71
N ARG A 66 -0.73 6.12 -11.51
CA ARG A 66 0.00 7.30 -11.02
C ARG A 66 0.37 7.12 -9.57
N VAL A 67 1.54 7.63 -9.23
CA VAL A 67 2.07 7.64 -7.86
C VAL A 67 2.55 9.05 -7.58
N TYR A 68 2.02 9.65 -6.52
CA TYR A 68 2.40 10.99 -6.06
C TYR A 68 2.99 10.88 -4.67
N GLU A 69 4.13 11.51 -4.44
CA GLU A 69 4.58 11.80 -3.07
C GLU A 69 3.72 12.93 -2.51
N VAL A 70 3.18 12.76 -1.30
CA VAL A 70 2.23 13.67 -0.64
C VAL A 70 2.63 13.97 0.80
#